data_AF-A0A3C0VIY9-F1
#
_entry.id   AF-A0A3C0VIY9-F1
#
_cell.length_a   1.000
_cell.length_b   1.000
_cell.length_c   1.000
_cell.angle_alpha   90.00
_cell.angle_beta   90.00
_cell.angle_gamma   90.00
#
_symmetry.space_group_name_H-M   'P 1'
#
loop_
_entity.id
_entity.type
_entity.pdbx_description
1 polymer ?
#
loop_
_entity_poly.entity_id
_entity_poly.type
_entity_poly.pdbx_seq_one_letter_code
_entity_poly.pdbx_strand_id
1 'polypeptide(L)'
;MGKLARSVWETFYSGVEDAPRSSLEHMRQLLDLLFRKLAPDDEVRQSKFFKTKSGEKPQQVHRGERLSYAASKHVADQSMRDLLLGQARQISVLYKKLNKLHGTDPPRKVAEEILTEAQAVLEQWVRVLGL
;
A
#
# COMPACT_ATOMS: atom_id res chain seq x y z
N MET A 1 -0.42 -1.69 14.35
CA MET A 1 -0.75 -0.84 13.16
C MET A 1 -1.63 0.35 13.50
N GLY A 2 -2.67 0.22 14.33
CA GLY A 2 -3.61 1.31 14.64
C GLY A 2 -2.98 2.62 15.16
N LYS A 3 -1.88 2.56 15.93
CA LYS A 3 -1.17 3.77 16.40
C LYS A 3 -0.50 4.56 15.27
N LEU A 4 0.04 3.89 14.25
CA LEU A 4 0.69 4.54 13.12
C LEU A 4 -0.32 5.09 12.11
N ALA A 5 -1.43 4.40 11.89
CA ALA A 5 -2.54 4.96 11.09
C ALA A 5 -3.09 6.24 11.76
N ARG A 6 -3.19 6.25 13.09
CA ARG A 6 -3.60 7.45 13.85
C ARG A 6 -2.65 8.63 13.69
N SER A 7 -1.33 8.39 13.72
CA SER A 7 -0.35 9.48 13.55
C SER A 7 -0.41 10.14 12.17
N VAL A 8 -0.87 9.43 11.13
CA VAL A 8 -1.11 10.02 9.80
C VAL A 8 -2.23 11.07 9.87
N TRP A 9 -3.32 10.76 10.57
CA TRP A 9 -4.45 11.67 10.73
C TRP A 9 -4.16 12.82 11.69
N GLU A 10 -3.40 12.56 12.75
CA GLU A 10 -2.90 13.62 13.63
C GLU A 10 -2.04 14.62 12.84
N THR A 11 -1.16 14.12 11.95
CA THR A 11 -0.40 14.97 11.03
C THR A 11 -1.34 15.77 10.13
N PHE A 12 -2.39 15.15 9.58
CA PHE A 12 -3.31 15.78 8.65
C PHE A 12 -4.09 16.93 9.29
N TYR A 13 -4.48 16.77 10.55
CA TYR A 13 -5.23 17.76 11.32
C TYR A 13 -4.37 18.72 12.16
N SER A 14 -3.03 18.62 12.07
CA SER A 14 -2.09 19.43 12.85
C SER A 14 -2.12 20.95 12.58
N GLY A 15 -2.80 21.39 11.52
CA GLY A 15 -2.93 22.82 11.17
C GLY A 15 -1.70 23.43 10.50
N VAL A 16 -0.65 22.63 10.25
CA VAL A 16 0.55 23.06 9.50
C VAL A 16 0.22 23.14 8.00
N GLU A 17 0.82 24.12 7.30
CA GLU A 17 0.60 24.38 5.87
C GLU A 17 0.81 23.13 5.00
N ASP A 18 1.84 22.34 5.28
CA ASP A 18 2.22 21.12 4.54
C ASP A 18 1.53 19.83 5.00
N ALA A 19 0.60 19.90 5.96
CA ALA A 19 -0.02 18.74 6.59
C ALA A 19 -0.61 17.72 5.59
N PRO A 20 -1.35 18.10 4.52
CA PRO A 20 -1.89 17.15 3.56
C PRO A 20 -0.81 16.33 2.86
N ARG A 21 0.27 16.99 2.43
CA ARG A 21 1.37 16.37 1.70
C ARG A 21 2.13 15.39 2.57
N SER A 22 2.49 15.81 3.78
CA SER A 22 3.20 14.95 4.75
C SER A 22 2.37 13.73 5.15
N SER A 23 1.06 13.89 5.36
CA SER A 23 0.17 12.75 5.66
C SER A 23 0.09 11.73 4.53
N LEU A 24 0.01 12.18 3.27
CA LEU A 24 0.04 11.28 2.12
C LEU A 24 1.35 10.49 2.03
N GLU A 25 2.48 11.14 2.34
CA GLU A 25 3.77 10.46 2.42
C GLU A 25 3.79 9.40 3.52
N HIS A 26 3.40 9.76 4.74
CA HIS A 26 3.38 8.85 5.87
C HIS A 26 2.48 7.64 5.60
N MET A 27 1.30 7.84 4.98
CA MET A 27 0.42 6.75 4.59
C MET A 27 1.07 5.83 3.55
N ARG A 28 1.75 6.39 2.55
CA ARG A 28 2.50 5.60 1.57
C ARG A 28 3.58 4.76 2.24
N GLN A 29 4.36 5.35 3.15
CA GLN A 29 5.41 4.66 3.89
C GLN A 29 4.83 3.52 4.73
N LEU A 30 3.67 3.73 5.37
CA LEU A 30 2.94 2.71 6.12
C LEU A 30 2.53 1.50 5.28
N LEU A 31 1.93 1.75 4.11
CA LEU A 31 1.59 0.68 3.17
C LEU A 31 2.86 -0.05 2.68
N ASP A 32 3.94 0.69 2.37
CA ASP A 32 5.20 0.10 1.94
C ASP A 32 5.81 -0.79 3.04
N LEU A 33 5.76 -0.36 4.31
CA LEU A 33 6.21 -1.16 5.45
C LEU A 33 5.38 -2.42 5.64
N LEU A 34 4.04 -2.32 5.54
CA LEU A 34 3.15 -3.48 5.62
C LEU A 34 3.51 -4.52 4.56
N PHE A 35 3.54 -4.12 3.29
CA PHE A 35 3.80 -5.06 2.20
C PHE A 35 5.25 -5.55 2.16
N ARG A 36 6.21 -4.78 2.69
CA ARG A 36 7.58 -5.27 2.91
C ARG A 36 7.68 -6.36 3.95
N LYS A 37 6.93 -6.23 5.05
CA LYS A 37 6.85 -7.27 6.07
C LYS A 37 6.17 -8.54 5.56
N LEU A 38 5.10 -8.38 4.79
CA LEU A 38 4.30 -9.52 4.30
C LEU A 38 4.93 -10.26 3.12
N ALA A 39 5.65 -9.53 2.28
CA ALA A 39 6.19 -10.05 1.04
C ALA A 39 7.59 -9.47 0.80
N PRO A 40 8.62 -9.96 1.53
CA PRO A 40 10.01 -9.59 1.31
C PRO A 40 10.45 -9.84 -0.13
N ASP A 41 11.32 -8.99 -0.67
CA ASP A 41 11.67 -9.07 -2.10
C ASP A 41 12.29 -10.42 -2.50
N ASP A 42 13.13 -10.99 -1.65
CA ASP A 42 13.79 -12.27 -1.93
C ASP A 42 12.78 -13.42 -2.01
N GLU A 43 11.79 -13.43 -1.11
CA GLU A 43 10.72 -14.41 -1.13
C GLU A 43 9.81 -14.25 -2.34
N VAL A 44 9.49 -13.01 -2.71
CA VAL A 44 8.68 -12.73 -3.90
C VAL A 44 9.41 -13.18 -5.16
N ARG A 45 10.72 -12.93 -5.29
CA ARG A 45 11.55 -13.35 -6.43
C ARG A 45 11.59 -14.86 -6.62
N GLN A 46 11.57 -15.62 -5.53
CA GLN A 46 11.54 -17.09 -5.56
C GLN A 46 10.14 -17.65 -5.83
N SER A 47 9.11 -16.81 -5.87
CA SER A 47 7.73 -17.24 -6.06
C SER A 47 7.32 -17.29 -7.52
N LYS A 48 6.26 -18.06 -7.81
CA LYS A 48 5.60 -18.10 -9.12
C LYS A 48 5.00 -16.75 -9.58
N PHE A 49 4.91 -15.78 -8.68
CA PHE A 49 4.33 -14.47 -8.99
C PHE A 49 5.35 -13.49 -9.54
N PHE A 50 6.64 -13.73 -9.31
CA PHE A 50 7.68 -12.90 -9.89
C PHE A 50 7.91 -13.26 -11.36
N LYS A 51 7.97 -12.23 -12.19
CA LYS A 51 8.40 -12.35 -13.57
C LYS A 51 9.70 -11.58 -13.73
N THR A 52 10.67 -12.13 -14.44
CA THR A 52 11.87 -11.37 -14.81
C THR A 52 11.49 -10.29 -15.82
N LYS A 53 11.95 -9.05 -15.59
CA LYS A 53 11.68 -7.92 -16.49
C LYS A 53 12.81 -7.80 -17.50
N SER A 54 12.53 -7.23 -18.67
CA SER A 54 13.57 -6.75 -19.57
C SER A 54 14.07 -5.36 -19.13
N GLY A 55 15.32 -5.02 -19.46
CA GLY A 55 15.91 -3.70 -19.23
C GLY A 55 16.83 -3.61 -18.00
N GLU A 56 17.00 -2.40 -17.48
CA GLU A 56 18.02 -2.06 -16.47
C GLU A 56 17.80 -2.69 -15.09
N LYS A 57 16.56 -3.08 -14.76
CA LYS A 57 16.20 -3.60 -13.42
C LYS A 57 15.42 -4.93 -13.52
N PRO A 58 16.06 -6.01 -14.04
CA PRO A 58 15.38 -7.28 -14.29
C PRO A 58 14.86 -7.95 -13.01
N GLN A 59 15.51 -7.68 -11.88
CA GLN A 59 15.23 -8.25 -10.55
C GLN A 59 14.33 -7.36 -9.68
N GLN A 60 13.75 -6.29 -10.24
CA GLN A 60 12.86 -5.41 -9.50
C GLN A 60 11.52 -6.11 -9.25
N VAL A 61 11.10 -6.16 -7.99
CA VAL A 61 9.77 -6.65 -7.61
C VAL A 61 8.75 -5.53 -7.80
N HIS A 62 7.71 -5.81 -8.56
CA HIS A 62 6.59 -4.91 -8.76
C HIS A 62 5.55 -5.10 -7.65
N ARG A 63 4.81 -4.03 -7.33
CA ARG A 63 3.76 -4.05 -6.31
C ARG A 63 2.71 -5.13 -6.56
N GLY A 64 2.30 -5.32 -7.81
CA GLY A 64 1.37 -6.40 -8.17
C GLY A 64 1.88 -7.79 -7.81
N GLU A 65 3.16 -8.07 -8.03
CA GLU A 65 3.77 -9.37 -7.68
C GLU A 65 3.84 -9.54 -6.16
N ARG A 66 4.20 -8.47 -5.45
CA ARG A 66 4.24 -8.43 -3.99
C ARG A 66 2.87 -8.68 -3.36
N LEU A 67 1.82 -8.03 -3.90
CA LEU A 67 0.44 -8.21 -3.45
C LEU A 67 -0.06 -9.64 -3.74
N SER A 68 0.24 -10.16 -4.94
CA SER A 68 -0.13 -11.53 -5.29
C SER A 68 0.54 -12.58 -4.41
N TYR A 69 1.83 -12.37 -4.11
CA TYR A 69 2.55 -13.21 -3.17
C TYR A 69 1.96 -13.13 -1.77
N ALA A 70 1.75 -11.92 -1.24
CA ALA A 70 1.20 -11.72 0.10
C ALA A 70 -0.17 -12.38 0.26
N ALA A 71 -1.07 -12.18 -0.72
CA ALA A 71 -2.39 -12.80 -0.72
C ALA A 71 -2.29 -14.34 -0.77
N SER A 72 -1.45 -14.88 -1.65
CA SER A 72 -1.30 -16.33 -1.79
C SER A 72 -0.66 -17.00 -0.58
N LYS A 73 0.24 -16.31 0.14
CA LYS A 73 0.99 -16.87 1.27
C LYS A 73 0.21 -16.83 2.57
N HIS A 74 -0.46 -15.72 2.85
CA HIS A 74 -1.01 -15.46 4.19
C HIS A 74 -2.53 -15.58 4.27
N VAL A 75 -3.23 -15.67 3.14
CA VAL A 75 -4.70 -15.74 3.12
C VAL A 75 -5.11 -17.18 2.85
N ALA A 76 -5.61 -17.86 3.87
CA ALA A 76 -6.03 -19.27 3.77
C ALA A 76 -7.33 -19.43 2.97
N ASP A 77 -8.31 -18.56 3.21
CA ASP A 77 -9.59 -18.59 2.52
C ASP A 77 -9.45 -18.20 1.05
N GLN A 78 -9.91 -19.08 0.16
CA GLN A 78 -9.74 -18.92 -1.29
C GLN A 78 -10.54 -17.72 -1.83
N SER A 79 -11.77 -17.52 -1.33
CA SER A 79 -12.62 -16.41 -1.76
C SER A 79 -12.02 -15.05 -1.39
N MET A 80 -11.50 -14.93 -0.17
CA MET A 80 -10.80 -13.74 0.31
C MET A 80 -9.49 -13.51 -0.44
N ARG A 81 -8.76 -14.58 -0.76
CA ARG A 81 -7.56 -14.49 -1.58
C ARG A 81 -7.88 -13.92 -2.97
N ASP A 82 -8.90 -14.45 -3.63
CA ASP A 82 -9.30 -13.99 -4.98
C ASP A 82 -9.80 -12.55 -4.95
N LEU A 83 -10.53 -12.15 -3.90
CA LEU A 83 -10.92 -10.76 -3.66
C LEU A 83 -9.69 -9.83 -3.56
N LEU A 84 -8.70 -10.19 -2.74
CA LEU A 84 -7.48 -9.39 -2.56
C LEU A 84 -6.61 -9.34 -3.82
N LEU A 85 -6.55 -10.44 -4.58
CA LEU A 85 -5.87 -10.48 -5.88
C LEU A 85 -6.57 -9.55 -6.89
N GLY A 86 -7.89 -9.52 -6.91
CA GLY A 86 -8.68 -8.58 -7.71
C GLY A 86 -8.42 -7.11 -7.36
N GLN A 87 -8.17 -6.82 -6.08
CA GLN A 87 -7.85 -5.47 -5.59
C GLN A 87 -6.43 -4.99 -5.92
N ALA A 88 -5.52 -5.86 -6.38
CA ALA A 88 -4.13 -5.48 -6.63
C ALA A 88 -3.99 -4.30 -7.62
N ARG A 89 -4.89 -4.21 -8.60
CA ARG A 89 -4.97 -3.07 -9.53
C ARG A 89 -5.39 -1.78 -8.81
N GLN A 90 -6.39 -1.84 -7.95
CA GLN A 90 -6.87 -0.69 -7.18
C GLN A 90 -5.79 -0.16 -6.24
N ILE A 91 -5.11 -1.05 -5.51
CA ILE A 91 -3.98 -0.69 -4.64
C ILE A 91 -2.86 -0.05 -5.46
N SER A 92 -2.56 -0.58 -6.66
CA SER A 92 -1.56 0.02 -7.54
C SER A 92 -1.95 1.43 -8.02
N VAL A 93 -3.23 1.66 -8.31
CA VAL A 93 -3.76 2.99 -8.66
C VAL A 93 -3.66 3.93 -7.48
N LEU A 94 -4.03 3.49 -6.28
CA LEU A 94 -3.95 4.27 -5.05
C LEU A 94 -2.51 4.71 -4.75
N TYR A 95 -1.54 3.82 -4.90
CA TYR A 95 -0.11 4.17 -4.79
C TYR A 95 0.33 5.22 -5.81
N LYS A 96 -0.16 5.15 -7.05
CA LYS A 96 0.12 6.19 -8.05
C LYS A 96 -0.47 7.53 -7.63
N LYS A 97 -1.69 7.55 -7.09
CA LYS A 97 -2.33 8.77 -6.56
C LYS A 97 -1.54 9.33 -5.38
N LEU A 98 -1.15 8.51 -4.41
CA LEU A 98 -0.32 8.90 -3.26
C LEU A 98 1.00 9.52 -3.72
N ASN A 99 1.72 8.87 -4.64
CA ASN A 99 2.98 9.40 -5.18
C ASN A 99 2.79 10.72 -5.94
N LYS A 100 1.75 10.81 -6.77
CA LYS A 100 1.47 12.01 -7.57
C LYS A 100 1.13 13.19 -6.66
N LEU A 101 0.22 12.99 -5.72
CA LEU A 101 -0.27 14.06 -4.85
C LEU A 101 0.77 14.53 -3.85
N HIS A 102 1.63 13.63 -3.36
CA HIS A 102 2.79 13.99 -2.53
C HIS A 102 3.78 14.91 -3.27
N GLY A 103 3.97 14.73 -4.58
CA GLY A 103 4.84 15.58 -5.39
C GLY A 103 4.24 16.96 -5.73
N THR A 104 3.04 17.25 -5.26
CA THR A 104 2.29 18.49 -5.53
C THR A 104 1.78 19.09 -4.22
N ASP A 105 1.07 20.21 -4.31
CA ASP A 105 0.24 20.73 -3.21
C ASP A 105 -1.24 20.36 -3.47
N PRO A 106 -1.72 19.22 -2.95
CA PRO A 106 -3.06 18.74 -3.26
C PRO A 106 -4.12 19.46 -2.42
N PRO A 107 -5.31 19.75 -2.97
CA PRO A 107 -6.41 20.26 -2.18
C PRO A 107 -6.71 19.32 -1.00
N ARG A 108 -6.92 19.89 0.19
CA ARG A 108 -7.12 19.13 1.43
C ARG A 108 -8.16 18.02 1.30
N LYS A 109 -9.30 18.31 0.66
CA LYS A 109 -10.37 17.33 0.41
C LYS A 109 -9.91 16.13 -0.41
N VAL A 110 -9.10 16.37 -1.45
CA VAL A 110 -8.53 15.29 -2.27
C VAL A 110 -7.56 14.45 -1.45
N ALA A 111 -6.72 15.08 -0.63
CA ALA A 111 -5.83 14.35 0.26
C ALA A 111 -6.61 13.47 1.28
N GLU A 112 -7.68 14.00 1.88
CA GLU A 112 -8.55 13.28 2.82
C GLU A 112 -9.23 12.06 2.18
N GLU A 113 -9.77 12.20 0.98
CA GLU A 113 -10.38 11.10 0.21
C GLU A 113 -9.37 9.97 -0.02
N ILE A 114 -8.13 10.31 -0.41
CA ILE A 114 -7.06 9.35 -0.69
C ILE A 114 -6.53 8.69 0.59
N LEU A 115 -6.41 9.44 1.68
CA LEU A 115 -6.03 8.89 2.98
C LEU A 115 -7.08 7.91 3.50
N THR A 116 -8.36 8.22 3.30
CA THR A 116 -9.48 7.33 3.66
C THR A 116 -9.44 6.04 2.84
N GLU A 117 -9.26 6.15 1.52
CA GLU A 117 -9.12 4.98 0.63
C GLU A 117 -7.92 4.11 1.06
N ALA A 118 -6.78 4.72 1.38
CA ALA A 118 -5.57 4.03 1.82
C ALA A 118 -5.71 3.36 3.19
N GLN A 119 -6.39 4.01 4.14
CA GLN A 119 -6.68 3.40 5.43
C GLN A 119 -7.59 2.19 5.27
N ALA A 120 -8.64 2.27 4.45
CA ALA A 120 -9.53 1.14 4.22
C ALA A 120 -8.79 -0.09 3.66
N VAL A 121 -7.87 0.12 2.72
CA VAL A 121 -6.99 -0.95 2.23
C VAL A 121 -6.14 -1.52 3.37
N LEU A 122 -5.48 -0.66 4.15
CA LEU A 122 -4.62 -1.09 5.26
C LEU A 122 -5.39 -1.92 6.29
N GLU A 123 -6.58 -1.47 6.69
CA GLU A 123 -7.47 -2.16 7.61
C GLU A 123 -7.97 -3.50 7.07
N GLN A 124 -8.33 -3.56 5.78
CA GLN A 124 -8.76 -4.79 5.15
C GLN A 124 -7.63 -5.83 5.19
N TRP A 125 -6.40 -5.44 4.84
CA TRP A 125 -5.26 -6.35 4.88
C TRP A 125 -4.92 -6.78 6.30
N VAL A 126 -4.88 -5.85 7.25
CA VAL A 126 -4.66 -6.16 8.67
C VAL A 126 -5.71 -7.16 9.19
N ARG A 127 -6.99 -6.95 8.86
CA ARG A 127 -8.08 -7.84 9.26
C ARG A 127 -7.93 -9.25 8.68
N VAL A 128 -7.70 -9.36 7.38
CA VAL A 128 -7.58 -10.68 6.71
C VAL A 128 -6.39 -11.47 7.27
N LEU A 129 -5.35 -10.79 7.73
CA LEU A 129 -4.15 -11.39 8.26
C LEU A 129 -4.20 -11.63 9.78
N GLY A 130 -5.25 -11.18 10.47
CA GLY A 130 -5.35 -11.25 11.93
C GLY A 130 -4.27 -10.46 12.67
N LEU A 131 -3.83 -9.33 12.12
CA LEU A 131 -2.76 -8.46 12.64
C LEU A 131 -3.23 -7.30 13.53
#